data_AF-A0A7W1TRE7-F1
#
_entry.id   AF-A0A7W1TRE7-F1
#
_cell.length_a   1.000
_cell.length_b   1.000
_cell.length_c   1.000
_cell.angle_alpha   90.00
_cell.angle_beta   90.00
_cell.angle_gamma   90.00
#
_symmetry.space_group_name_H-M   'P 1'
#
loop_
_entity.id
_entity.type
_entity.pdbx_description
1 polymer ?
#
loop_
_entity_poly.entity_id
_entity_poly.type
_entity_poly.pdbx_seq_one_letter_code
_entity_poly.pdbx_strand_id
1 'polypeptide(L)' 'MDELVKQVMERTGISEEQARGAIQTVAEFVKAKLPPPFAGQVDAFLSGAPTQAIDPVQGLLGSLGGMFNM' A
#
# COMPACT_ATOMS: atom_id res chain seq x y z
N MET A 1 -0.34 -0.82 9.39
CA MET A 1 -0.96 -2.10 9.77
C MET A 1 -1.82 -2.02 11.03
N ASP A 2 -1.31 -1.54 12.17
CA ASP A 2 -1.99 -1.70 13.47
C ASP A 2 -3.34 -0.97 13.59
N GLU A 3 -3.48 0.21 12.99
CA GLU A 3 -4.76 0.92 12.95
C GLU A 3 -5.83 0.15 12.15
N LEU A 4 -5.45 -0.42 11.01
CA LEU A 4 -6.36 -1.23 10.18
C LEU A 4 -6.77 -2.52 10.91
N VAL A 5 -5.82 -3.17 11.59
CA VAL A 5 -6.08 -4.35 12.44
C VAL A 5 -7.11 -4.02 13.51
N LYS A 6 -6.92 -2.90 14.23
CA LYS A 6 -7.86 -2.43 15.25
C LYS A 6 -9.26 -2.19 14.68
N GLN A 7 -9.36 -1.49 13.54
CA GLN A 7 -10.65 -1.26 12.90
C GLN A 7 -11.36 -2.56 12.51
N VAL A 8 -10.63 -3.54 11.97
CA VAL A 8 -11.21 -4.84 11.63
C VAL A 8 -11.69 -5.58 12.88
N MET A 9 -10.88 -5.61 13.95
CA MET A 9 -11.28 -6.23 15.23
C MET A 9 -12.55 -5.59 15.80
N GLU A 10 -12.61 -4.25 15.85
CA GLU A 10 -13.77 -3.51 16.37
C GLU A 10 -15.05 -3.76 15.58
N ARG A 11 -14.94 -3.94 14.25
CA ARG A 11 -16.08 -4.09 13.33
C ARG A 11 -16.58 -5.54 13.23
N THR A 12 -15.70 -6.52 13.45
CA THR A 12 -15.98 -7.94 13.16
C THR A 12 -15.95 -8.83 14.40
N GLY A 13 -15.36 -8.37 15.51
CA GLY A 13 -15.25 -9.14 16.74
C GLY A 13 -14.24 -10.29 16.70
N ILE A 14 -13.37 -10.34 15.69
CA ILE A 14 -12.32 -11.38 15.56
C ILE A 14 -11.06 -11.04 16.36
N SER A 15 -10.20 -12.03 16.60
CA SER A 15 -8.92 -11.83 17.29
C SER A 15 -7.94 -11.02 16.44
N GLU A 16 -6.92 -10.43 17.08
CA GLU A 16 -5.87 -9.70 16.37
C GLU A 16 -5.15 -10.56 15.32
N GLU A 17 -4.85 -11.81 15.68
CA GLU A 17 -4.22 -12.78 14.77
C GLU A 17 -5.10 -13.05 13.54
N GLN A 18 -6.40 -13.25 13.75
CA GLN A 18 -7.36 -13.44 12.66
C GLN A 18 -7.48 -12.19 11.80
N ALA A 19 -7.48 -11.00 12.40
CA ALA A 19 -7.53 -9.73 11.67
C ALA A 19 -6.27 -9.52 10.81
N ARG A 20 -5.08 -9.81 11.34
CA ARG A 20 -3.82 -9.73 10.58
C ARG A 20 -3.81 -10.71 9.41
N GLY A 21 -4.26 -11.96 9.62
CA GLY A 21 -4.39 -12.96 8.56
C GLY A 21 -5.40 -12.57 7.48
N ALA A 22 -6.55 -12.00 7.87
CA ALA A 22 -7.55 -11.52 6.93
C ALA A 22 -7.02 -10.37 6.05
N ILE A 23 -6.34 -9.38 6.67
CA ILE A 23 -5.74 -8.26 5.95
C ILE A 23 -4.67 -8.73 4.96
N GLN A 24 -3.80 -9.67 5.37
CA GLN A 24 -2.80 -10.25 4.46
C GLN A 24 -3.43 -10.99 3.29
N THR A 25 -4.47 -11.80 3.54
CA THR A 25 -5.16 -12.54 2.48
C THR A 25 -5.75 -11.60 1.43
N VAL A 26 -6.39 -10.51 1.86
CA VAL A 26 -6.94 -9.49 0.95
C VAL A 26 -5.80 -8.76 0.21
N ALA A 27 -4.71 -8.44 0.90
CA ALA A 27 -3.55 -7.80 0.29
C ALA A 27 -2.96 -8.64 -0.84
N GLU A 28 -2.78 -9.94 -0.62
CA GLU A 28 -2.28 -10.87 -1.62
C GLU A 28 -3.24 -10.99 -2.80
N PHE A 29 -4.55 -11.08 -2.54
CA PHE A 29 -5.56 -11.09 -3.59
C PHE A 29 -5.49 -9.83 -4.47
N VAL A 30 -5.36 -8.65 -3.86
CA VAL A 30 -5.25 -7.38 -4.59
C VAL A 30 -3.95 -7.33 -5.39
N LYS A 31 -2.81 -7.71 -4.81
CA LYS A 31 -1.52 -7.77 -5.52
C LYS A 31 -1.57 -8.70 -6.72
N ALA A 32 -2.24 -9.85 -6.61
CA ALA A 32 -2.40 -10.80 -7.70
C ALA A 32 -3.26 -10.25 -8.86
N LYS A 33 -4.09 -9.23 -8.61
CA LYS A 33 -4.92 -8.56 -9.62
C LYS A 33 -4.33 -7.27 -10.16
N LEU A 34 -3.33 -6.70 -9.49
CA LEU A 34 -2.66 -5.49 -9.93
C LEU A 34 -1.47 -5.80 -10.85
N PRO A 35 -1.21 -4.96 -11.87
CA PRO A 35 0.02 -5.05 -12.65
C PRO A 35 1.27 -4.94 -11.75
N PRO A 36 2.39 -5.59 -12.12
CA PRO A 36 3.65 -5.59 -11.35
C PRO A 36 4.11 -4.23 -10.79
N PRO A 37 3.99 -3.08 -11.49
CA PRO A 37 4.43 -1.80 -10.93
C PRO A 37 3.63 -1.33 -9.70
N PHE A 38 2.42 -1.84 -9.48
CA PHE A 38 1.55 -1.38 -8.39
C PHE A 38 1.57 -2.30 -7.16
N ALA A 39 2.05 -3.54 -7.29
CA ALA A 39 2.10 -4.49 -6.18
C ALA A 39 2.96 -3.99 -5.00
N GLY A 40 4.10 -3.35 -5.30
CA GLY A 40 4.99 -2.76 -4.28
C GLY A 40 4.36 -1.58 -3.52
N GLN A 41 3.39 -0.88 -4.12
CA GLN A 41 2.67 0.21 -3.45
C GLN A 41 1.69 -0.31 -2.39
N VAL A 42 1.10 -1.49 -2.61
CA VAL A 42 0.22 -2.15 -1.64
C VAL A 42 0.99 -2.53 -0.39
N ASP A 43 2.22 -3.03 -0.54
CA ASP A 43 3.11 -3.34 0.60
C ASP A 43 3.51 -2.10 1.38
N ALA A 44 3.87 -1.01 0.69
CA ALA A 44 4.18 0.27 1.32
C ALA A 44 3.00 0.79 2.15
N PHE A 45 1.78 0.72 1.60
CA PHE A 45 0.57 1.14 2.31
C PHE A 45 0.28 0.29 3.57
N LEU A 46 0.38 -1.04 3.47
CA LEU A 46 0.07 -1.95 4.58
C LEU A 46 1.09 -1.88 5.72
N SER A 47 2.37 -1.75 5.38
CA SER A 47 3.45 -1.65 6.37
C SER A 47 3.29 -0.43 7.28
N GLY A 48 2.46 0.55 6.91
CA GLY A 48 2.36 1.80 7.65
C GLY A 48 3.69 2.55 7.71
N ALA A 49 4.66 2.17 6.86
CA ALA A 49 5.77 3.03 6.57
C ALA A 49 5.15 4.38 6.18
N PRO A 50 5.58 5.51 6.76
CA PRO A 50 5.33 6.76 6.09
C PRO A 50 5.80 6.50 4.66
N THR A 51 4.97 6.81 3.68
CA THR A 51 5.48 7.15 2.37
C THR A 51 6.42 8.34 2.60
N GLN A 52 7.62 8.10 3.15
CA GLN A 52 8.80 8.78 2.70
C GLN A 52 8.73 8.55 1.22
N ALA A 53 8.35 9.62 0.53
CA ALA A 53 8.22 9.63 -0.88
C ALA A 53 9.59 9.21 -1.44
N ILE A 54 9.80 7.91 -1.65
CA ILE A 54 10.21 7.47 -2.97
C ILE A 54 9.12 8.05 -3.83
N ASP A 55 9.37 9.25 -4.33
CA ASP A 55 8.35 10.12 -4.86
C ASP A 55 8.19 9.75 -6.34
N PRO A 56 7.28 8.83 -6.71
CA PRO A 56 6.98 8.60 -8.12
C PRO A 56 6.48 9.90 -8.77
N VAL A 57 5.98 10.87 -7.98
CA VAL A 57 5.65 12.21 -8.47
C VAL A 57 6.93 13.01 -8.74
N GLN A 58 8.01 12.89 -7.98
CA GLN A 58 9.30 13.56 -8.29
C GLN A 58 10.01 12.93 -9.49
N GLY A 59 9.93 11.61 -9.66
CA GLY A 59 10.41 10.92 -10.86
C GLY A 59 9.59 11.29 -12.12
N LEU A 60 8.27 11.41 -11.98
CA LEU A 60 7.37 11.86 -13.03
C LEU A 60 7.52 13.37 -13.32
N LEU A 61 7.62 14.22 -12.31
CA LEU A 61 7.84 15.66 -12.40
C LEU A 61 9.21 15.99 -13.00
N GLY A 62 10.24 15.21 -12.64
CA GLY A 62 11.57 15.31 -13.25
C GLY A 62 11.54 14.95 -14.74
N SER A 63 10.79 13.91 -15.11
CA SER A 63 10.62 13.48 -16.51
C SER A 63 9.79 14.49 -17.33
N LEU A 64 8.76 15.10 -16.73
CA LEU A 64 7.98 16.17 -17.36
C LEU A 64 8.77 17.48 -17.46
N GLY A 65 9.52 17.85 -16.43
CA GLY A 65 10.41 19.01 -16.45
C GLY A 65 11.52 18.91 -17.50
N GLY A 66 12.07 17.71 -17.70
CA GLY A 66 13.03 17.45 -18.77
C GLY A 66 12.43 17.55 -20.17
N MET A 67 11.16 17.17 -20.35
CA MET A 67 10.46 17.24 -21.64
C MET A 67 9.97 18.65 -22.00
N PHE A 68 9.67 19.49 -20.99
CA PHE A 68 9.31 20.90 -21.17
C PHE A 68 10.51 21.83 -21.38
N ASN A 69 11.73 21.34 -21.09
CA ASN A 69 12.98 22.06 -21.26
C ASN A 69 13.79 21.58 -22.49
N MET A 70 13.15 20.81 -23.38
CA MET A 70 13.55 20.63 -24.78
C MET A 70 12.69 21.52 -25.68
#